data_AF-A0A1I1KZG3-F1
#
_entry.id   AF-A0A1I1KZG3-F1
#
_cell.length_a   1.000
_cell.length_b   1.000
_cell.length_c   1.000
_cell.angle_alpha   90.00
_cell.angle_beta   90.00
_cell.angle_gamma   90.00
#
_symmetry.space_group_name_H-M   'P 1'
#
loop_
_entity.id
_entity.type
_entity.pdbx_description
1 polymer ?
#
loop_
_entity_poly.entity_id
_entity_poly.type
_entity_poly.pdbx_seq_one_letter_code
_entity_poly.pdbx_strand_id
1 'polypeptide(L)'
;MPLTVPFRRAAAALAFALCLAGSANAAPPPQLEAQVARLAALLGDSYSKSVPGSAQVQAVSLPDGRKLAVAVFTIEAYGGGNNHRQYLAVFQEEIDESGPRDHFTLLDVMLVGAKGWQAIHELKVEVELDEQSGTVRFAIPALVNVPGDALNFPSKKTMIHLAFGGRLLEVQPGAAP
;
A
#
# COMPACT_ATOMS: atom_id res chain seq x y z
N MET A 1 34.72 46.19 47.44
CA MET A 1 34.10 44.86 47.46
C MET A 1 33.34 44.65 46.16
N PRO A 2 33.37 43.44 45.58
CA PRO A 2 33.33 43.18 44.14
C PRO A 2 31.92 42.94 43.60
N LEU A 3 31.73 43.02 42.27
CA LEU A 3 31.11 41.96 41.46
C LEU A 3 31.04 42.36 39.98
N THR A 4 32.06 41.92 39.25
CA THR A 4 31.95 41.52 37.84
C THR A 4 30.84 40.47 37.68
N VAL A 5 29.92 40.68 36.74
CA VAL A 5 29.19 39.57 36.09
C VAL A 5 29.17 39.82 34.58
N PRO A 6 29.79 38.93 33.77
CA PRO A 6 29.80 39.05 32.32
C PRO A 6 28.49 38.57 31.70
N PHE A 7 27.94 39.35 30.77
CA PHE A 7 26.78 39.00 29.94
C PHE A 7 27.20 37.94 28.91
N ARG A 8 27.11 36.65 29.27
CA ARG A 8 27.20 35.54 28.31
C ARG A 8 25.82 35.33 27.68
N ARG A 9 25.62 35.81 26.45
CA ARG A 9 24.49 35.43 25.59
C ARG A 9 24.69 33.97 25.16
N ALA A 10 23.98 33.04 25.79
CA ALA A 10 23.87 31.68 25.30
C ALA A 10 22.85 31.67 24.15
N ALA A 11 23.34 31.44 22.92
CA ALA A 11 22.49 31.13 21.79
C ALA A 11 22.01 29.68 21.92
N ALA A 12 20.75 29.48 22.31
CA ALA A 12 20.11 28.18 22.26
C ALA A 12 19.67 27.91 20.81
N ALA A 13 20.52 27.19 20.06
CA ALA A 13 20.11 26.60 18.79
C ALA A 13 19.26 25.37 19.08
N LEU A 14 17.94 25.52 18.99
CA LEU A 14 16.99 24.43 19.05
C LEU A 14 17.11 23.62 17.75
N ALA A 15 17.92 22.56 17.77
CA ALA A 15 18.02 21.62 16.66
C ALA A 15 16.70 20.85 16.56
N PHE A 16 15.88 21.27 15.60
CA PHE A 16 14.66 20.60 15.20
C PHE A 16 15.05 19.26 14.53
N ALA A 17 15.12 18.19 15.31
CA ALA A 17 15.33 16.84 14.81
C ALA A 17 14.06 16.42 14.05
N LEU A 18 14.06 16.70 12.74
CA LEU A 18 13.08 16.14 11.81
C LEU A 18 13.32 14.62 11.77
N CYS A 19 12.56 13.87 12.57
CA CYS A 19 12.38 12.44 12.37
C CYS A 19 11.64 12.26 11.04
N LEU A 20 12.37 12.21 9.94
CA LEU A 20 11.92 11.62 8.69
C LEU A 20 11.78 10.11 8.97
N ALA A 21 10.64 9.71 9.55
CA ALA A 21 10.19 8.34 9.52
C ALA A 21 9.85 8.02 8.06
N GLY A 22 10.88 7.67 7.28
CA GLY A 22 10.67 7.04 6.00
C GLY A 22 9.95 5.73 6.25
N SER A 23 8.72 5.61 5.75
CA SER A 23 7.99 4.34 5.68
C SER A 23 8.77 3.39 4.77
N ALA A 24 9.73 2.69 5.35
CA ALA A 24 10.37 1.56 4.69
C ALA A 24 9.32 0.44 4.60
N ASN A 25 9.14 -0.12 3.40
CA ASN A 25 8.41 -1.37 3.22
C ASN A 25 9.13 -2.47 4.01
N ALA A 26 8.73 -2.66 5.26
CA ALA A 26 9.18 -3.79 6.06
C ALA A 26 8.68 -5.08 5.38
N ALA A 27 9.50 -6.13 5.42
CA ALA A 27 9.07 -7.44 4.93
C ALA A 27 7.75 -7.82 5.63
N PRO A 28 6.72 -8.28 4.89
CA PRO A 28 5.47 -8.68 5.49
C PRO A 28 5.68 -9.75 6.56
N PRO A 29 4.85 -9.78 7.61
CA PRO A 29 4.79 -10.93 8.51
C PRO A 29 4.59 -12.23 7.69
N PRO A 30 5.31 -13.32 7.99
CA PRO A 30 5.22 -14.57 7.23
C PRO A 30 3.79 -15.12 7.08
N GLN A 31 2.95 -14.89 8.09
CA GLN A 31 1.54 -15.28 8.07
C GLN A 31 0.75 -14.55 6.98
N LEU A 32 0.98 -13.23 6.84
CA LEU A 32 0.35 -12.43 5.80
C LEU A 32 0.87 -12.80 4.41
N GLU A 33 2.16 -13.05 4.27
CA GLU A 33 2.74 -13.54 3.00
C GLU A 33 2.07 -14.86 2.57
N ALA A 34 1.90 -15.80 3.51
CA ALA A 34 1.19 -17.05 3.25
C ALA A 34 -0.29 -16.83 2.90
N GLN A 35 -0.96 -15.84 3.51
CA GLN A 35 -2.34 -15.48 3.16
C GLN A 35 -2.44 -14.89 1.75
N VAL A 36 -1.52 -14.01 1.37
CA VAL A 36 -1.46 -13.44 0.02
C VAL A 36 -1.18 -14.54 -1.01
N ALA A 37 -0.26 -15.46 -0.73
CA ALA A 37 0.01 -16.60 -1.61
C ALA A 37 -1.23 -17.51 -1.80
N ARG A 38 -1.97 -17.79 -0.71
CA ARG A 38 -3.24 -18.53 -0.80
C ARG A 38 -4.29 -17.78 -1.61
N LEU A 39 -4.43 -16.47 -1.40
CA LEU A 39 -5.35 -15.64 -2.18
C LEU A 39 -5.01 -15.66 -3.67
N ALA A 40 -3.72 -15.55 -4.01
CA ALA A 40 -3.27 -15.63 -5.39
C ALA A 40 -3.58 -17.00 -6.02
N ALA A 41 -3.42 -18.09 -5.28
CA ALA A 41 -3.81 -19.42 -5.74
C ALA A 41 -5.32 -19.57 -5.97
N LEU A 42 -6.15 -18.93 -5.14
CA LEU A 42 -7.62 -18.94 -5.29
C LEU A 42 -8.12 -18.11 -6.48
N LEU A 43 -7.43 -17.01 -6.79
CA LEU A 43 -7.78 -16.12 -7.91
C LEU A 43 -7.21 -16.60 -9.25
N GLY A 44 -6.21 -17.49 -9.22
CA GLY A 44 -5.65 -18.12 -10.39
C GLY A 44 -6.54 -19.24 -10.96
N ASP A 45 -6.32 -19.58 -12.22
CA ASP A 45 -6.87 -20.80 -12.82
C ASP A 45 -5.83 -21.94 -12.81
N SER A 46 -6.20 -23.11 -13.35
CA SER A 46 -5.33 -24.29 -13.43
C SER A 46 -4.05 -24.08 -14.25
N TYR A 47 -3.95 -22.99 -15.02
CA TYR A 47 -2.80 -22.65 -15.84
C TYR A 47 -2.00 -21.48 -15.27
N SER A 48 -2.45 -20.90 -14.17
CA SER A 48 -1.85 -19.72 -13.55
C SER A 48 -0.90 -20.12 -12.41
N LYS A 49 0.19 -19.38 -12.26
CA LYS A 49 1.05 -19.46 -11.08
C LYS A 49 1.29 -18.06 -10.52
N SER A 50 1.18 -17.94 -9.20
CA SER A 50 1.77 -16.81 -8.48
C SER A 50 3.28 -17.02 -8.38
N VAL A 51 4.07 -15.97 -8.62
CA VAL A 51 5.52 -16.01 -8.41
C VAL A 51 5.80 -15.84 -6.91
N PRO A 52 6.36 -16.83 -6.20
CA PRO A 52 6.68 -16.68 -4.77
C PRO A 52 7.62 -15.50 -4.52
N GLY A 53 7.37 -14.73 -3.45
CA GLY A 53 8.18 -13.56 -3.10
C GLY A 53 7.99 -12.33 -4.00
N SER A 54 7.09 -12.36 -5.00
CA SER A 54 6.78 -11.20 -5.84
C SER A 54 5.75 -10.24 -5.23
N ALA A 55 5.08 -10.68 -4.15
CA ALA A 55 4.10 -9.85 -3.47
C ALA A 55 4.79 -8.73 -2.69
N GLN A 56 4.25 -7.52 -2.82
CA GLN A 56 4.63 -6.37 -2.02
C GLN A 56 3.54 -6.10 -1.00
N VAL A 57 3.92 -5.77 0.23
CA VAL A 57 2.98 -5.51 1.31
C VAL A 57 3.44 -4.28 2.07
N GLN A 58 2.48 -3.42 2.42
CA GLN A 58 2.70 -2.26 3.25
C GLN A 58 1.66 -2.23 4.37
N ALA A 59 2.14 -2.20 5.62
CA ALA A 59 1.30 -1.95 6.79
C ALA A 59 0.95 -0.46 6.87
N VAL A 60 -0.30 -0.16 7.24
CA VAL A 60 -0.85 1.19 7.36
C VAL A 60 -1.60 1.27 8.68
N SER A 61 -1.31 2.29 9.48
CA SER A 61 -2.08 2.63 10.67
C SER A 61 -3.03 3.78 10.33
N LEU A 62 -4.31 3.63 10.68
CA LEU A 62 -5.32 4.67 10.55
C LEU A 62 -5.41 5.51 11.83
N PRO A 63 -5.88 6.77 11.75
CA PRO A 63 -6.07 7.63 12.92
C PRO A 63 -7.02 7.05 13.98
N ASP A 64 -7.99 6.24 13.56
CA ASP A 64 -8.95 5.56 14.43
C ASP A 64 -8.38 4.31 15.14
N GLY A 65 -7.08 4.04 14.98
CA GLY A 65 -6.37 2.93 15.60
C GLY A 65 -6.45 1.61 14.83
N ARG A 66 -7.23 1.52 13.75
CA ARG A 66 -7.21 0.34 12.88
C ARG A 66 -5.84 0.19 12.21
N LYS A 67 -5.40 -1.05 12.07
CA LYS A 67 -4.19 -1.41 11.32
C LYS A 67 -4.59 -2.24 10.11
N LEU A 68 -4.25 -1.70 8.94
CA LEU A 68 -4.47 -2.34 7.66
C LEU A 68 -3.14 -2.83 7.09
N ALA A 69 -3.21 -3.83 6.23
CA ALA A 69 -2.13 -4.18 5.35
C ALA A 69 -2.63 -4.14 3.90
N VAL A 70 -1.96 -3.35 3.07
CA VAL A 70 -2.23 -3.31 1.63
C VAL A 70 -1.22 -4.23 0.96
N ALA A 71 -1.69 -5.15 0.13
CA ALA A 71 -0.86 -6.08 -0.61
C ALA A 71 -1.08 -5.92 -2.11
N VAL A 72 0.00 -5.95 -2.87
CA VAL A 72 -0.02 -6.04 -4.33
C VAL A 72 0.69 -7.32 -4.75
N PHE A 73 0.06 -8.11 -5.61
CA PHE A 73 0.61 -9.37 -6.10
C PHE A 73 0.17 -9.62 -7.54
N THR A 74 0.94 -10.45 -8.24
CA THR A 74 0.73 -10.77 -9.64
C THR A 74 0.44 -12.25 -9.83
N ILE A 75 -0.50 -12.55 -10.72
CA ILE A 75 -0.78 -13.89 -11.23
C ILE A 75 -0.41 -13.92 -12.71
N GLU A 76 0.39 -14.91 -13.10
CA GLU A 76 0.81 -15.11 -14.49
C GLU A 76 0.32 -16.46 -15.02
N ALA A 77 -0.25 -16.47 -16.22
CA ALA A 77 -0.63 -17.71 -16.90
C ALA A 77 0.58 -18.33 -17.64
N TYR A 78 0.78 -19.64 -17.52
CA TYR A 78 1.68 -20.39 -18.39
C TYR A 78 1.09 -20.51 -19.80
N GLY A 79 1.94 -20.34 -20.82
CA GLY A 79 1.57 -20.58 -22.22
C GLY A 79 1.93 -19.47 -23.21
N GLY A 80 2.73 -18.48 -22.81
CA GLY A 80 3.15 -17.38 -23.70
C GLY A 80 2.03 -16.38 -24.02
N GLY A 81 0.94 -16.39 -23.26
CA GLY A 81 -0.12 -15.40 -23.33
C GLY A 81 0.18 -14.18 -22.46
N ASN A 82 -0.34 -13.01 -22.85
CA ASN A 82 -0.20 -11.73 -22.13
C ASN A 82 -1.06 -11.62 -20.86
N ASN A 83 -1.40 -12.74 -20.21
CA ASN A 83 -2.26 -12.74 -19.03
C ASN A 83 -1.43 -12.50 -17.76
N HIS A 84 -0.87 -11.30 -17.67
CA HIS A 84 -0.29 -10.74 -16.45
C HIS A 84 -1.39 -9.95 -15.74
N ARG A 85 -1.85 -10.44 -14.58
CA ARG A 85 -2.89 -9.76 -13.79
C ARG A 85 -2.33 -9.39 -12.43
N GLN A 86 -2.27 -8.08 -12.18
CA GLN A 86 -1.90 -7.56 -10.88
C GLN A 86 -3.16 -7.28 -10.05
N TYR A 87 -3.16 -7.71 -8.80
CA TYR A 87 -4.24 -7.49 -7.86
C TYR A 87 -3.76 -6.64 -6.70
N LEU A 88 -4.70 -5.89 -6.13
CA LEU A 88 -4.54 -5.17 -4.89
C LEU A 88 -5.53 -5.74 -3.87
N ALA A 89 -5.04 -6.08 -2.70
CA ALA A 89 -5.85 -6.58 -1.59
C ALA A 89 -5.62 -5.73 -0.33
N VAL A 90 -6.69 -5.52 0.43
CA VAL A 90 -6.63 -4.88 1.74
C VAL A 90 -6.99 -5.91 2.79
N PHE A 91 -6.12 -6.01 3.79
CA PHE A 91 -6.31 -6.85 4.95
C PHE A 91 -6.39 -6.00 6.21
N GLN A 92 -7.06 -6.50 7.23
CA GLN A 92 -7.07 -5.93 8.57
C GLN A 92 -6.32 -6.86 9.52
N GLU A 93 -5.42 -6.31 10.33
CA GLU A 93 -4.78 -7.06 11.42
C GLU A 93 -5.83 -7.36 12.50
N GLU A 94 -6.02 -8.62 12.86
CA GLU A 94 -6.86 -8.96 14.00
C GLU A 94 -6.11 -8.67 15.30
N ILE A 95 -6.74 -7.92 16.20
CA ILE A 95 -6.20 -7.61 17.52
C ILE A 95 -7.24 -8.05 18.54
N ASP A 96 -6.83 -8.84 19.53
CA ASP A 96 -7.68 -9.22 20.67
C ASP A 96 -7.10 -8.68 21.99
N GLU A 97 -7.71 -9.06 23.11
CA GLU A 97 -7.29 -8.66 24.45
C GLU A 97 -5.85 -9.09 24.80
N SER A 98 -5.29 -10.08 24.09
CA SER A 98 -3.91 -10.57 24.24
C SER A 98 -2.92 -9.90 23.27
N GLY A 99 -3.39 -9.06 22.35
CA GLY A 99 -2.58 -8.30 21.40
C GLY A 99 -2.84 -8.69 19.93
N PRO A 100 -1.93 -8.32 19.01
CA PRO A 100 -2.05 -8.68 17.61
C PRO A 100 -2.04 -10.19 17.43
N ARG A 101 -2.95 -10.69 16.60
CA ARG A 101 -2.98 -12.10 16.20
C ARG A 101 -2.12 -12.33 14.97
N ASP A 102 -1.67 -13.57 14.86
CA ASP A 102 -1.03 -14.14 13.67
C ASP A 102 -2.02 -14.35 12.50
N HIS A 103 -3.07 -13.53 12.41
CA HIS A 103 -4.13 -13.63 11.40
C HIS A 103 -4.57 -12.26 10.91
N PHE A 104 -4.76 -12.17 9.59
CA PHE A 104 -5.29 -10.98 8.95
C PHE A 104 -6.62 -11.30 8.24
N THR A 105 -7.65 -10.52 8.51
CA THR A 105 -8.93 -10.63 7.79
C THR A 105 -8.79 -9.98 6.41
N LEU A 106 -9.10 -10.70 5.33
CA LEU A 106 -9.22 -10.09 4.00
C LEU A 106 -10.47 -9.20 3.97
N LEU A 107 -10.29 -7.89 3.77
CA LEU A 107 -11.40 -6.95 3.67
C LEU A 107 -11.94 -6.88 2.24
N ASP A 108 -11.06 -6.72 1.26
CA ASP A 108 -11.45 -6.75 -0.16
C ASP A 108 -10.23 -6.96 -1.07
N VAL A 109 -10.51 -7.33 -2.33
CA VAL A 109 -9.50 -7.49 -3.38
C VAL A 109 -10.04 -6.98 -4.71
N MET A 110 -9.21 -6.28 -5.47
CA MET A 110 -9.56 -5.79 -6.80
C MET A 110 -8.44 -6.03 -7.81
N LEU A 111 -8.80 -6.12 -9.09
CA LEU A 111 -7.86 -6.17 -10.20
C LEU A 111 -7.33 -4.76 -10.47
N VAL A 112 -6.00 -4.60 -10.45
CA VAL A 112 -5.33 -3.36 -10.83
C VAL A 112 -5.31 -3.26 -12.34
N GLY A 113 -5.70 -2.10 -12.87
CA GLY A 113 -5.57 -1.82 -14.29
C GLY A 113 -6.27 -2.84 -15.18
N ALA A 114 -7.49 -3.27 -14.83
CA ALA A 114 -8.28 -4.37 -15.44
C ALA A 114 -8.37 -4.43 -16.98
N LYS A 115 -7.90 -3.40 -17.68
CA LYS A 115 -7.81 -3.30 -19.14
C LYS A 115 -6.36 -3.44 -19.69
N GLY A 116 -5.36 -3.74 -18.85
CA GLY A 116 -3.95 -3.90 -19.22
C GLY A 116 -3.17 -2.60 -19.39
N TRP A 117 -3.67 -1.46 -18.88
CA TRP A 117 -3.04 -0.17 -19.11
C TRP A 117 -2.25 0.34 -17.92
N GLN A 118 -2.31 -0.32 -16.76
CA GLN A 118 -1.74 0.22 -15.52
C GLN A 118 -1.09 -0.85 -14.66
N ALA A 119 0.02 -0.51 -14.01
CA ALA A 119 0.72 -1.37 -13.08
C ALA A 119 1.33 -0.60 -11.90
N ILE A 120 1.27 -1.17 -10.71
CA ILE A 120 1.97 -0.73 -9.51
C ILE A 120 3.32 -1.44 -9.49
N HIS A 121 4.39 -0.71 -9.78
CA HIS A 121 5.74 -1.29 -9.79
C HIS A 121 6.34 -1.36 -8.37
N GLU A 122 6.08 -0.33 -7.56
CA GLU A 122 6.50 -0.25 -6.17
C GLU A 122 5.31 0.15 -5.32
N LEU A 123 5.01 -0.64 -4.28
CA LEU A 123 3.93 -0.34 -3.37
C LEU A 123 4.35 0.76 -2.39
N LYS A 124 3.81 1.96 -2.60
CA LYS A 124 3.99 3.14 -1.74
C LYS A 124 2.64 3.81 -1.50
N VAL A 125 1.87 3.23 -0.60
CA VAL A 125 0.52 3.65 -0.28
C VAL A 125 0.56 4.86 0.65
N GLU A 126 -0.06 5.95 0.22
CA GLU A 126 -0.48 7.06 1.08
C GLU A 126 -1.94 6.83 1.47
N VAL A 127 -2.28 7.10 2.75
CA VAL A 127 -3.61 6.80 3.29
C VAL A 127 -4.19 7.97 4.05
N GLU A 128 -5.47 8.20 3.81
CA GLU A 128 -6.30 9.21 4.48
C GLU A 128 -7.60 8.56 4.96
N LEU A 129 -8.04 8.88 6.17
CA LEU A 129 -9.34 8.48 6.70
C LEU A 129 -10.27 9.70 6.66
N ASP A 130 -11.37 9.57 5.93
CA ASP A 130 -12.47 10.54 6.03
C ASP A 130 -13.29 10.23 7.30
N GLU A 131 -13.10 11.02 8.35
CA GLU A 131 -13.77 10.84 9.64
C GLU A 131 -15.30 10.98 9.57
N GLN A 132 -15.84 11.67 8.56
CA GLN A 132 -17.29 11.87 8.43
C GLN A 132 -17.97 10.64 7.84
N SER A 133 -17.37 10.04 6.81
CA SER A 133 -17.93 8.88 6.12
C SER A 133 -17.36 7.54 6.60
N GLY A 134 -16.24 7.54 7.33
CA GLY A 134 -15.47 6.35 7.68
C GLY A 134 -14.70 5.74 6.49
N THR A 135 -14.72 6.40 5.33
CA THR A 135 -14.08 5.92 4.10
C THR A 135 -12.56 6.08 4.21
N VAL A 136 -11.84 5.00 3.89
CA VAL A 136 -10.38 5.03 3.77
C VAL A 136 -10.02 5.33 2.32
N ARG A 137 -9.22 6.36 2.09
CA ARG A 137 -8.69 6.71 0.76
C ARG A 137 -7.24 6.28 0.67
N PHE A 138 -6.90 5.65 -0.44
CA PHE A 138 -5.54 5.25 -0.77
C PHE A 138 -5.07 6.01 -2.01
N ALA A 139 -3.84 6.49 -1.99
CA ALA A 139 -3.14 6.97 -3.17
C ALA A 139 -1.90 6.09 -3.38
N ILE A 140 -1.82 5.41 -4.53
CA ILE A 140 -0.74 4.47 -4.86
C ILE A 140 -0.04 4.81 -6.18
N PRO A 141 1.27 5.12 -6.17
CA PRO A 141 2.05 5.36 -7.37
C PRO A 141 1.99 4.19 -8.34
N ALA A 142 1.73 4.51 -9.61
CA ALA A 142 1.59 3.52 -10.66
C ALA A 142 2.18 4.04 -11.97
N LEU A 143 2.25 3.14 -12.95
CA LEU A 143 2.61 3.44 -14.33
C LEU A 143 1.40 3.15 -15.22
N VAL A 144 1.21 3.96 -16.27
CA VAL A 144 0.19 3.77 -17.29
C VAL A 144 0.82 3.69 -18.69
N ASN A 145 0.25 2.86 -19.57
CA ASN A 145 0.68 2.73 -20.95
C ASN A 145 0.45 4.05 -21.71
N VAL A 146 1.41 4.43 -22.56
CA VAL A 146 1.30 5.50 -23.55
C VAL A 146 1.49 4.97 -24.97
N PRO A 147 1.13 5.73 -26.03
CA PRO A 147 1.42 5.32 -27.39
C PRO A 147 2.91 5.02 -27.57
N GLY A 148 3.23 3.78 -27.98
CA GLY A 148 4.60 3.28 -28.11
C GLY A 148 5.01 2.29 -27.02
N ASP A 149 4.28 2.21 -25.90
CA ASP A 149 4.50 1.17 -24.89
C ASP A 149 4.02 -0.19 -25.41
N ALA A 150 4.72 -1.26 -25.03
CA ALA A 150 4.24 -2.62 -25.20
C ALA A 150 3.12 -2.91 -24.19
N LEU A 151 2.23 -3.86 -24.51
CA LEU A 151 0.95 -4.09 -23.79
C LEU A 151 1.09 -4.24 -22.26
N ASN A 152 2.22 -4.74 -21.75
CA ASN A 152 2.47 -4.97 -20.32
C ASN A 152 3.66 -4.16 -19.77
N PHE A 153 4.11 -3.12 -20.48
CA PHE A 153 5.30 -2.35 -20.13
C PHE A 153 4.97 -0.85 -20.04
N PRO A 154 4.10 -0.43 -19.10
CA PRO A 154 3.74 0.96 -18.92
C PRO A 154 4.95 1.80 -18.53
N SER A 155 5.08 3.00 -19.11
CA SER A 155 6.22 3.88 -18.84
C SER A 155 5.86 5.22 -18.17
N LYS A 156 4.62 5.71 -18.33
CA LYS A 156 4.22 7.02 -17.81
C LYS A 156 3.78 6.93 -16.35
N LYS A 157 4.38 7.75 -15.48
CA LYS A 157 3.97 7.86 -14.07
C LYS A 157 2.55 8.40 -13.93
N THR A 158 1.79 7.82 -13.01
CA THR A 158 0.44 8.23 -12.63
C THR A 158 0.16 7.89 -11.16
N MET A 159 -1.03 8.24 -10.69
CA MET A 159 -1.56 7.88 -9.38
C MET A 159 -2.85 7.10 -9.52
N ILE A 160 -2.95 5.96 -8.82
CA ILE A 160 -4.22 5.30 -8.56
C ILE A 160 -4.79 5.89 -7.27
N HIS A 161 -6.03 6.36 -7.32
CA HIS A 161 -6.78 6.75 -6.13
C HIS A 161 -7.87 5.73 -5.88
N LEU A 162 -7.88 5.15 -4.68
CA LEU A 162 -8.88 4.16 -4.27
C LEU A 162 -9.66 4.70 -3.07
N ALA A 163 -10.93 4.32 -2.98
CA ALA A 163 -11.77 4.50 -1.81
C ALA A 163 -12.20 3.13 -1.27
N PHE A 164 -12.23 2.99 0.05
CA PHE A 164 -12.70 1.81 0.76
C PHE A 164 -13.71 2.20 1.84
N GLY A 165 -14.97 1.89 1.57
CA GLY A 165 -16.10 1.99 2.51
C GLY A 165 -16.84 0.66 2.67
N GLY A 166 -16.13 -0.46 2.49
CA GLY A 166 -16.66 -1.83 2.44
C GLY A 166 -16.33 -2.57 1.14
N ARG A 167 -16.07 -1.83 0.06
CA ARG A 167 -15.48 -2.32 -1.19
C ARG A 167 -14.44 -1.33 -1.69
N LEU A 168 -13.39 -1.84 -2.33
CA LEU A 168 -12.40 -1.06 -3.04
C LEU A 168 -12.98 -0.55 -4.36
N LEU A 169 -12.90 0.76 -4.57
CA LEU A 169 -13.32 1.42 -5.79
C LEU A 169 -12.23 2.37 -6.25
N GLU A 170 -11.88 2.32 -7.53
CA GLU A 170 -11.03 3.35 -8.13
C GLU A 170 -11.85 4.63 -8.33
N VAL A 171 -11.32 5.75 -7.83
CA VAL A 171 -11.98 7.06 -7.85
C VAL A 171 -11.11 8.06 -8.60
N GLN A 172 -11.73 9.08 -9.18
CA GLN A 172 -10.96 10.20 -9.72
C GLN A 172 -10.39 11.07 -8.59
N PRO A 173 -9.23 11.72 -8.80
CA PRO A 173 -8.73 12.70 -7.84
C PRO A 173 -9.79 13.79 -7.59
N GLY A 174 -10.17 14.00 -6.33
CA GLY A 174 -11.16 15.01 -5.94
C GLY A 174 -12.62 14.63 -6.17
N ALA A 175 -12.93 13.40 -6.59
CA ALA A 175 -14.30 12.90 -6.57
C ALA A 175 -14.70 12.48 -5.14
N ALA A 176 -15.81 13.05 -4.65
CA ALA A 176 -16.58 12.44 -3.58
C ALA A 176 -17.27 11.17 -4.12
N PRO A 177 -17.43 10.12 -3.31
CA PRO A 177 -18.17 8.92 -3.71
C PRO A 177 -19.62 9.22 -4.09
#